data_AF-H2YZ95-F1
#
_entry.id   AF-H2YZ95-F1
#
_cell.length_a   1.000
_cell.length_b   1.000
_cell.length_c   1.000
_cell.angle_alpha   90.00
_cell.angle_beta   90.00
_cell.angle_gamma   90.00
#
_symmetry.space_group_name_H-M   'P 1'
#
loop_
_entity.id
_entity.type
_entity.pdbx_description
1 polymer ?
#
loop_
_entity_poly.entity_id
_entity_poly.type
_entity_poly.pdbx_seq_one_letter_code
_entity_poly.pdbx_strand_id
1 'polypeptide(L)'
;VDHCYRVTCRNGGECRQLDGSYTCSCHRGYTGQHCEITDHCAREPCYNGAQCVNEHDSYRCICTSGYIGMDCRYEDACSSHPCRHDGVCRSDGVDGYTCECVAGFTGSNCHVVDYCSSAPCLNGAVCSNTPTGFMCRCHRGHTGHTCAQVDHCSTQPCMNGATCSNVGDGFQCQCAENYYGRLCETRDYCTSAPCLNGGVCETTRQPFTCTCARGFVGNLCQTQDFCRPNPCLNGGGCSTTDTTYECICEQPYMGRRCESIDYCARNPCMNGGRCRVTDRGFQCTCPRTHHGTRCEHPHPCRNNPCLNGGRCRANGRRGYSCTCPDSHYGTECEHINHCRIRPCYNGASCVNQPDGFVCLCRDGYSGTDCSIETSCRNNPCMNGGSC
;
A
#
# COMPACT_ATOMS: atom_id res chain seq x y z
N VAL A 1 11.66 126.27 -54.10
CA VAL A 1 10.67 126.21 -53.01
C VAL A 1 11.34 125.50 -51.84
N ASP A 2 11.21 125.98 -50.60
CA ASP A 2 11.75 125.25 -49.44
C ASP A 2 10.76 124.16 -48.98
N HIS A 3 11.00 122.92 -49.38
CA HIS A 3 10.18 121.77 -49.09
C HIS A 3 10.35 121.25 -47.64
N CYS A 4 11.30 121.79 -46.86
CA CYS A 4 11.42 121.50 -45.41
C CYS A 4 10.60 122.47 -44.52
N TYR A 5 10.03 123.54 -45.09
CA TYR A 5 9.25 124.52 -44.34
C TYR A 5 7.91 123.92 -43.88
N ARG A 6 7.78 123.65 -42.56
CA ARG A 6 6.69 122.93 -41.86
C ARG A 6 6.72 121.39 -41.88
N VAL A 7 7.80 120.78 -42.35
CA VAL A 7 8.01 119.35 -42.17
C VAL A 7 8.64 119.10 -40.80
N THR A 8 8.01 118.29 -39.96
CA THR A 8 8.60 117.83 -38.70
C THR A 8 9.09 116.40 -38.87
N CYS A 9 10.40 116.22 -38.89
CA CYS A 9 11.01 114.91 -38.72
C CYS A 9 10.98 114.58 -37.22
N ARG A 10 10.34 113.46 -36.86
CA ARG A 10 10.21 112.99 -35.48
C ARG A 10 11.53 112.36 -34.99
N ASN A 11 11.60 112.12 -33.68
CA ASN A 11 12.70 111.38 -33.05
C ASN A 11 14.11 111.95 -33.36
N GLY A 12 14.20 113.27 -33.46
CA GLY A 12 15.45 113.99 -33.73
C GLY A 12 15.93 113.95 -35.18
N GLY A 13 15.14 113.43 -36.13
CA GLY A 13 15.53 113.42 -37.54
C GLY A 13 15.77 114.84 -38.10
N GLU A 14 16.69 114.95 -39.06
CA GLU A 14 17.03 116.22 -39.72
C GLU A 14 16.40 116.30 -41.12
N CYS A 15 15.67 117.36 -41.43
CA CYS A 15 15.08 117.53 -42.75
C CYS A 15 16.14 117.92 -43.79
N ARG A 16 16.20 117.20 -44.90
CA ARG A 16 17.10 117.48 -46.04
C ARG A 16 16.27 117.79 -47.28
N GLN A 17 16.63 118.87 -47.94
CA GLN A 17 16.02 119.32 -49.19
C GLN A 17 16.51 118.49 -50.39
N LEU A 18 15.59 118.11 -51.28
CA LEU A 18 15.85 117.38 -52.52
C LEU A 18 15.24 118.14 -53.71
N ASP A 19 15.70 117.87 -54.94
CA ASP A 19 15.20 118.58 -56.11
C ASP A 19 13.73 118.21 -56.39
N GLY A 20 12.81 119.10 -56.04
CA GLY A 20 11.36 118.93 -56.11
C GLY A 20 10.69 118.18 -54.95
N SER A 21 11.41 117.82 -53.88
CA SER A 21 10.86 117.08 -52.72
C SER A 21 11.67 117.34 -51.43
N TYR A 22 11.31 116.68 -50.32
CA TYR A 22 12.11 116.64 -49.09
C TYR A 22 12.33 115.19 -48.65
N THR A 23 13.35 114.96 -47.83
CA THR A 23 13.54 113.69 -47.11
C THR A 23 13.95 113.96 -45.67
N CYS A 24 13.41 113.20 -44.72
CA CYS A 24 13.91 113.22 -43.35
C CYS A 24 15.09 112.26 -43.23
N SER A 25 16.25 112.75 -42.80
CA SER A 25 17.40 111.95 -42.44
C SER A 25 17.25 111.47 -41.00
N CYS A 26 16.81 110.23 -40.82
CA CYS A 26 16.53 109.68 -39.50
C CYS A 26 17.82 109.35 -38.73
N HIS A 27 17.82 109.60 -37.42
CA HIS A 27 18.87 109.10 -36.53
C HIS A 27 18.79 107.56 -36.39
N ARG A 28 19.92 106.93 -36.01
CA ARG A 28 20.01 105.48 -35.83
C ARG A 28 18.90 104.96 -34.89
N GLY A 29 18.14 103.97 -35.37
CA GLY A 29 17.03 103.37 -34.63
C GLY A 29 15.65 103.91 -35.01
N TYR A 30 15.53 104.77 -36.03
CA TYR A 30 14.25 105.26 -36.55
C TYR A 30 14.21 105.23 -38.08
N THR A 31 13.03 104.99 -38.63
CA THR A 31 12.74 104.91 -40.08
C THR A 31 11.36 105.49 -40.38
N GLY A 32 10.92 105.42 -41.65
CA GLY A 32 9.68 106.04 -42.13
C GLY A 32 9.89 107.42 -42.77
N GLN A 33 8.87 107.94 -43.44
CA GLN A 33 8.98 109.18 -44.24
C GLN A 33 9.29 110.41 -43.38
N HIS A 34 8.87 110.39 -42.11
CA HIS A 34 9.05 111.43 -41.12
C HIS A 34 9.79 110.94 -39.87
N CYS A 35 10.53 109.83 -39.94
CA CYS A 35 11.23 109.21 -38.81
C CYS A 35 10.31 108.84 -37.63
N GLU A 36 9.05 108.55 -37.93
CA GLU A 36 7.99 108.25 -36.97
C GLU A 36 7.96 106.78 -36.51
N ILE A 37 8.65 105.89 -37.23
CA ILE A 37 8.68 104.45 -36.95
C ILE A 37 9.98 104.11 -36.24
N THR A 38 9.91 103.40 -35.11
CA THR A 38 11.10 102.83 -34.46
C THR A 38 11.64 101.72 -35.34
N ASP A 39 12.92 101.80 -35.72
CA ASP A 39 13.59 100.76 -36.50
C ASP A 39 14.21 99.72 -35.56
N HIS A 40 13.43 98.67 -35.26
CA HIS A 40 13.89 97.56 -34.43
C HIS A 40 14.94 96.68 -35.15
N CYS A 41 15.12 96.83 -36.47
CA CYS A 41 16.11 96.13 -37.27
C CYS A 41 17.46 96.87 -37.37
N ALA A 42 17.55 98.13 -36.91
CA ALA A 42 18.74 98.98 -37.04
C ALA A 42 20.02 98.43 -36.36
N ARG A 43 19.88 97.44 -35.47
CA ARG A 43 20.99 96.75 -34.79
C ARG A 43 21.30 95.36 -35.34
N GLU A 44 20.72 95.00 -36.49
CA GLU A 44 20.89 93.69 -37.13
C GLU A 44 20.64 92.53 -36.15
N PRO A 45 19.45 92.46 -35.53
CA PRO A 45 19.18 91.47 -34.49
C PRO A 45 19.10 90.03 -35.04
N CYS A 46 18.95 89.84 -36.35
CA CYS A 46 18.82 88.55 -37.00
C CYS A 46 20.19 88.01 -37.47
N TYR A 47 20.49 86.77 -37.13
CA TYR A 47 21.76 86.10 -37.44
C TYR A 47 21.66 85.25 -38.73
N ASN A 48 22.78 84.69 -39.18
CA ASN A 48 22.87 83.70 -40.27
C ASN A 48 22.19 84.11 -41.60
N GLY A 49 22.27 85.41 -41.93
CA GLY A 49 21.70 85.95 -43.17
C GLY A 49 20.17 86.01 -43.18
N ALA A 50 19.52 85.88 -42.02
CA ALA A 50 18.07 86.00 -41.89
C ALA A 50 17.58 87.43 -42.19
N GLN A 51 16.40 87.53 -42.79
CA GLN A 51 15.80 88.82 -43.13
C GLN A 51 15.07 89.39 -41.92
N CYS A 52 15.47 90.57 -41.47
CA CYS A 52 14.76 91.31 -40.43
C CYS A 52 13.55 92.04 -41.01
N VAL A 53 12.39 91.84 -40.39
CA VAL A 53 11.16 92.58 -40.71
C VAL A 53 10.73 93.35 -39.48
N ASN A 54 10.61 94.66 -39.64
CA ASN A 54 10.17 95.55 -38.58
C ASN A 54 8.66 95.37 -38.35
N GLU A 55 8.25 95.14 -37.10
CA GLU A 55 6.85 95.01 -36.69
C GLU A 55 6.43 96.23 -35.83
N HIS A 56 5.18 96.26 -35.33
CA HIS A 56 4.63 97.46 -34.70
C HIS A 56 5.36 97.87 -33.40
N ASP A 57 5.69 96.90 -32.54
CA ASP A 57 6.37 97.09 -31.24
C ASP A 57 7.62 96.20 -31.08
N SER A 58 8.02 95.50 -32.15
CA SER A 58 9.10 94.51 -32.15
C SER A 58 9.69 94.31 -33.55
N TYR A 59 10.56 93.32 -33.70
CA TYR A 59 11.01 92.82 -34.98
C TYR A 59 10.67 91.32 -35.07
N ARG A 60 10.55 90.80 -36.29
CA ARG A 60 10.60 89.36 -36.55
C ARG A 60 11.73 89.03 -37.50
N CYS A 61 12.44 87.94 -37.23
CA CYS A 61 13.44 87.42 -38.16
C CYS A 61 12.82 86.31 -39.01
N ILE A 62 12.91 86.44 -40.34
CA ILE A 62 12.58 85.37 -41.26
C ILE A 62 13.85 84.55 -41.48
N CYS A 63 13.91 83.39 -40.86
CA CYS A 63 15.10 82.54 -40.90
C CYS A 63 15.34 81.98 -42.30
N THR A 64 16.61 81.93 -42.68
CA THR A 64 17.09 81.18 -43.84
C THR A 64 16.91 79.68 -43.60
N SER A 65 16.77 78.90 -44.68
CA SER A 65 16.55 77.45 -44.58
C SER A 65 17.64 76.80 -43.74
N GLY A 66 17.24 76.06 -42.72
CA GLY A 66 18.14 75.37 -41.80
C GLY A 66 18.57 76.17 -40.56
N TYR A 67 17.95 77.32 -40.30
CA TYR A 67 18.10 78.06 -39.04
C TYR A 67 16.76 78.29 -38.35
N ILE A 68 16.76 78.28 -37.02
CA ILE A 68 15.58 78.44 -36.15
C ILE A 68 15.86 79.38 -34.97
N GLY A 69 14.81 79.69 -34.22
CA GLY A 69 14.84 80.61 -33.09
C GLY A 69 14.36 82.02 -33.47
N MET A 70 14.06 82.85 -32.46
CA MET A 70 13.50 84.20 -32.69
C MET A 70 14.45 85.14 -33.44
N ASP A 71 15.76 84.93 -33.29
CA ASP A 71 16.83 85.68 -33.96
C ASP A 71 17.57 84.85 -35.03
N CYS A 72 17.08 83.65 -35.35
CA CYS A 72 17.66 82.74 -36.36
C CYS A 72 19.12 82.36 -36.11
N ARG A 73 19.54 82.35 -34.84
CA ARG A 73 20.92 82.08 -34.44
C ARG A 73 21.30 80.60 -34.51
N TYR A 74 20.33 79.71 -34.32
CA TYR A 74 20.60 78.29 -34.10
C TYR A 74 20.34 77.48 -35.37
N GLU A 75 21.19 76.49 -35.63
CA GLU A 75 20.96 75.55 -36.73
C GLU A 75 19.76 74.66 -36.40
N ASP A 76 18.92 74.44 -37.41
CA ASP A 76 17.82 73.50 -37.28
C ASP A 76 18.36 72.07 -37.29
N ALA A 77 18.33 71.43 -36.13
CA ALA A 77 18.76 70.05 -35.94
C ALA A 77 18.09 69.06 -36.92
N CYS A 78 16.86 69.35 -37.38
CA CYS A 78 16.14 68.53 -38.35
C CYS A 78 16.64 68.65 -39.79
N SER A 79 17.41 69.69 -40.14
CA SER A 79 17.97 69.87 -41.49
C SER A 79 18.94 68.76 -41.90
N SER A 80 19.55 68.09 -40.92
CA SER A 80 20.43 66.94 -41.14
C SER A 80 19.69 65.64 -41.45
N HIS A 81 18.34 65.66 -41.45
CA HIS A 81 17.47 64.49 -41.60
C HIS A 81 17.83 63.35 -40.63
N PRO A 82 17.86 63.61 -39.30
CA PRO A 82 18.34 62.64 -38.32
C PRO A 82 17.41 61.45 -38.13
N CYS A 83 16.10 61.61 -38.40
CA CYS A 83 15.11 60.55 -38.27
C CYS A 83 15.14 59.60 -39.47
N ARG A 84 15.28 58.30 -39.21
CA ARG A 84 15.26 57.24 -40.23
C ARG A 84 13.84 56.68 -40.43
N HIS A 85 13.68 55.87 -41.47
CA HIS A 85 12.44 55.13 -41.78
C HIS A 85 11.18 56.02 -41.81
N ASP A 86 11.30 57.17 -42.47
CA ASP A 86 10.22 58.16 -42.64
C ASP A 86 9.65 58.71 -41.31
N GLY A 87 10.44 58.69 -40.23
CA GLY A 87 10.10 59.33 -38.97
C GLY A 87 9.99 60.86 -39.11
N VAL A 88 9.02 61.46 -38.42
CA VAL A 88 8.79 62.91 -38.47
C VAL A 88 9.72 63.60 -37.47
N CYS A 89 10.57 64.51 -37.96
CA CYS A 89 11.49 65.27 -37.12
C CYS A 89 10.83 66.54 -36.58
N ARG A 90 11.01 66.81 -35.29
CA ARG A 90 10.62 68.07 -34.64
C ARG A 90 11.80 68.65 -33.88
N SER A 91 12.18 69.87 -34.19
CA SER A 91 13.24 70.60 -33.48
C SER A 91 12.69 71.10 -32.15
N ASP A 92 13.37 70.82 -31.03
CA ASP A 92 12.89 71.07 -29.67
C ASP A 92 13.62 72.20 -28.94
N GLY A 93 14.36 73.04 -29.69
CA GLY A 93 15.00 74.23 -29.16
C GLY A 93 16.36 74.47 -29.79
N VAL A 94 17.32 74.88 -28.96
CA VAL A 94 18.60 75.46 -29.36
C VAL A 94 19.60 74.42 -29.90
N ASP A 95 19.52 73.15 -29.49
CA ASP A 95 20.46 72.09 -29.93
C ASP A 95 19.84 70.68 -29.89
N GLY A 96 18.52 70.56 -29.99
CA GLY A 96 17.83 69.27 -29.86
C GLY A 96 16.75 69.02 -30.91
N TYR A 97 16.47 67.74 -31.10
CA TYR A 97 15.40 67.25 -31.94
C TYR A 97 14.77 66.02 -31.30
N THR A 98 13.50 65.81 -31.60
CA THR A 98 12.76 64.61 -31.29
C THR A 98 12.24 64.00 -32.58
N CYS A 99 12.44 62.69 -32.75
CA CYS A 99 11.85 61.93 -33.86
C CYS A 99 10.56 61.23 -33.41
N GLU A 100 9.46 61.53 -34.09
CA GLU A 100 8.22 60.76 -34.00
C GLU A 100 8.30 59.59 -34.98
N CYS A 101 8.56 58.39 -34.44
CA CYS A 101 8.74 57.19 -35.25
C CYS A 101 7.41 56.63 -35.76
N VAL A 102 7.43 56.13 -37.00
CA VAL A 102 6.32 55.35 -37.55
C VAL A 102 6.22 53.99 -36.85
N ALA A 103 5.03 53.39 -36.86
CA ALA A 103 4.79 52.09 -36.25
C ALA A 103 5.76 51.03 -36.81
N GLY A 104 6.42 50.28 -35.93
CA GLY A 104 7.46 49.31 -36.32
C GLY A 104 8.89 49.79 -36.08
N PHE A 105 9.09 51.04 -35.65
CA PHE A 105 10.42 51.58 -35.36
C PHE A 105 10.46 52.33 -34.03
N THR A 106 11.64 52.34 -33.42
CA THR A 106 11.91 52.96 -32.13
C THR A 106 13.36 53.48 -32.03
N GLY A 107 13.73 54.00 -30.88
CA GLY A 107 15.00 54.68 -30.62
C GLY A 107 14.98 56.16 -31.01
N SER A 108 15.96 56.92 -30.55
CA SER A 108 16.02 58.39 -30.72
C SER A 108 15.92 58.87 -32.16
N ASN A 109 16.40 58.04 -33.10
CA ASN A 109 16.48 58.36 -34.53
C ASN A 109 15.62 57.39 -35.37
N CYS A 110 14.70 56.65 -34.74
CA CYS A 110 13.87 55.63 -35.39
C CYS A 110 14.65 54.55 -36.13
N HIS A 111 15.90 54.28 -35.73
CA HIS A 111 16.78 53.33 -36.41
C HIS A 111 16.66 51.89 -35.90
N VAL A 112 15.95 51.69 -34.78
CA VAL A 112 15.75 50.37 -34.17
C VAL A 112 14.41 49.82 -34.65
N VAL A 113 14.40 48.62 -35.19
CA VAL A 113 13.15 47.93 -35.54
C VAL A 113 12.46 47.48 -34.25
N ASP A 114 11.19 47.86 -34.08
CA ASP A 114 10.32 47.39 -33.01
C ASP A 114 9.46 46.22 -33.51
N TYR A 115 9.96 45.01 -33.31
CA TYR A 115 9.28 43.77 -33.65
C TYR A 115 8.02 43.54 -32.80
N CYS A 116 7.90 44.17 -31.64
CA CYS A 116 6.74 44.06 -30.76
C CYS A 116 5.55 44.94 -31.17
N SER A 117 5.77 45.94 -32.03
CA SER A 117 4.72 46.84 -32.54
C SER A 117 3.54 46.12 -33.20
N SER A 118 3.78 44.95 -33.79
CA SER A 118 2.78 44.10 -34.43
C SER A 118 1.99 43.21 -33.46
N ALA A 119 2.25 43.32 -32.16
CA ALA A 119 1.69 42.47 -31.10
C ALA A 119 1.79 40.96 -31.41
N PRO A 120 3.00 40.43 -31.70
CA PRO A 120 3.18 39.04 -32.12
C PRO A 120 2.90 38.02 -30.99
N CYS A 121 2.89 38.47 -29.74
CA CYS A 121 2.64 37.63 -28.57
C CYS A 121 1.15 37.54 -28.27
N LEU A 122 0.59 36.33 -28.37
CA LEU A 122 -0.83 36.07 -28.15
C LEU A 122 -1.15 35.78 -26.67
N ASN A 123 -2.43 35.63 -26.34
CA ASN A 123 -2.92 35.24 -25.02
C ASN A 123 -2.40 36.14 -23.88
N GLY A 124 -2.27 37.45 -24.15
CA GLY A 124 -1.81 38.45 -23.18
C GLY A 124 -0.32 38.34 -22.82
N ALA A 125 0.47 37.56 -23.56
CA ALA A 125 1.90 37.41 -23.30
C ALA A 125 2.69 38.73 -23.45
N VAL A 126 3.77 38.85 -22.68
CA VAL A 126 4.62 40.05 -22.69
C VAL A 126 5.65 39.94 -23.81
N CYS A 127 5.68 40.94 -24.70
CA CYS A 127 6.65 41.02 -25.78
C CYS A 127 7.88 41.82 -25.37
N SER A 128 9.06 41.35 -25.80
CA SER A 128 10.33 42.07 -25.69
C SER A 128 11.11 41.99 -27.00
N ASN A 129 11.65 43.11 -27.47
CA ASN A 129 12.58 43.12 -28.61
C ASN A 129 13.90 42.42 -28.26
N THR A 130 14.44 41.71 -29.23
CA THR A 130 15.78 41.10 -29.21
C THR A 130 16.60 41.68 -30.38
N PRO A 131 17.94 41.52 -30.40
CA PRO A 131 18.77 42.08 -31.47
C PRO A 131 18.37 41.63 -32.90
N THR A 132 17.72 40.48 -33.02
CA THR A 132 17.34 39.87 -34.30
C THR A 132 15.84 39.61 -34.44
N GLY A 133 15.00 40.10 -33.52
CA GLY A 133 13.56 39.84 -33.54
C GLY A 133 12.83 40.17 -32.24
N PHE A 134 11.95 39.28 -31.81
CA PHE A 134 11.20 39.40 -30.55
C PHE A 134 11.26 38.11 -29.74
N MET A 135 10.94 38.23 -28.46
CA MET A 135 10.72 37.11 -27.54
C MET A 135 9.42 37.33 -26.79
N CYS A 136 8.57 36.32 -26.76
CA CYS A 136 7.33 36.32 -25.98
C CYS A 136 7.53 35.59 -24.67
N ARG A 137 7.21 36.24 -23.55
CA ARG A 137 7.10 35.60 -22.25
C ARG A 137 5.65 35.21 -22.01
N CYS A 138 5.37 33.91 -22.17
CA CYS A 138 4.02 33.37 -22.07
C CYS A 138 3.47 33.43 -20.64
N HIS A 139 2.16 33.66 -20.54
CA HIS A 139 1.42 33.48 -19.29
C HIS A 139 1.20 31.98 -19.01
N ARG A 140 0.86 31.66 -17.75
CA ARG A 140 0.64 30.27 -17.31
C ARG A 140 -0.47 29.62 -18.16
N GLY A 141 -0.19 28.43 -18.69
CA GLY A 141 -1.13 27.69 -19.55
C GLY A 141 -0.88 27.84 -21.05
N HIS A 142 0.13 28.63 -21.47
CA HIS A 142 0.49 28.80 -22.87
C HIS A 142 1.98 28.59 -23.13
N THR A 143 2.31 28.13 -24.33
CA THR A 143 3.68 27.85 -24.77
C THR A 143 3.88 28.15 -26.26
N GLY A 144 5.11 27.96 -26.76
CA GLY A 144 5.52 28.25 -28.12
C GLY A 144 6.03 29.68 -28.32
N HIS A 145 6.60 29.95 -29.51
CA HIS A 145 7.30 31.21 -29.80
C HIS A 145 6.41 32.46 -29.70
N THR A 146 5.14 32.34 -30.07
CA THR A 146 4.12 33.41 -30.00
C THR A 146 3.11 33.20 -28.86
N CYS A 147 3.32 32.20 -28.00
CA CYS A 147 2.38 31.82 -26.94
C CYS A 147 0.97 31.43 -27.44
N ALA A 148 0.86 31.01 -28.70
CA ALA A 148 -0.40 30.58 -29.30
C ALA A 148 -0.87 29.21 -28.78
N GLN A 149 0.07 28.32 -28.45
CA GLN A 149 -0.21 26.94 -28.09
C GLN A 149 -0.62 26.84 -26.63
N VAL A 150 -1.55 25.93 -26.33
CA VAL A 150 -1.91 25.59 -24.95
C VAL A 150 -0.84 24.68 -24.36
N ASP A 151 -0.39 24.99 -23.14
CA ASP A 151 0.47 24.12 -22.36
C ASP A 151 -0.38 23.23 -21.45
N HIS A 152 -0.70 22.04 -21.93
CA HIS A 152 -1.45 21.02 -21.21
C HIS A 152 -0.69 20.46 -19.99
N CYS A 153 0.62 20.69 -19.90
CA CYS A 153 1.45 20.30 -18.76
C CYS A 153 1.50 21.35 -17.65
N SER A 154 0.99 22.57 -17.88
CA SER A 154 1.04 23.69 -16.92
C SER A 154 0.33 23.44 -15.58
N THR A 155 -0.61 22.49 -15.56
CA THR A 155 -1.34 22.03 -14.37
C THR A 155 -0.69 20.85 -13.67
N GLN A 156 0.45 20.35 -14.19
CA GLN A 156 1.16 19.18 -13.67
C GLN A 156 0.26 17.94 -13.53
N PRO A 157 -0.36 17.46 -14.63
CA PRO A 157 -1.35 16.37 -14.57
C PRO A 157 -0.74 14.99 -14.25
N CYS A 158 0.56 14.79 -14.47
CA CYS A 158 1.23 13.52 -14.27
C CYS A 158 1.57 13.28 -12.79
N MET A 159 1.27 12.09 -12.27
CA MET A 159 1.48 11.73 -10.88
C MET A 159 2.82 11.01 -10.67
N ASN A 160 3.19 10.79 -9.39
CA ASN A 160 4.27 9.88 -8.98
C ASN A 160 5.63 10.16 -9.65
N GLY A 161 5.98 11.43 -9.85
CA GLY A 161 7.27 11.84 -10.42
C GLY A 161 7.39 11.63 -11.92
N ALA A 162 6.28 11.38 -12.62
CA ALA A 162 6.26 11.23 -14.07
C ALA A 162 6.56 12.54 -14.80
N THR A 163 7.20 12.43 -15.97
CA THR A 163 7.53 13.58 -16.83
C THR A 163 6.37 13.86 -17.80
N CYS A 164 5.91 15.11 -17.86
CA CYS A 164 4.84 15.53 -18.75
C CYS A 164 5.40 16.10 -20.06
N SER A 165 4.77 15.77 -21.18
CA SER A 165 5.07 16.36 -22.50
C SER A 165 3.78 16.72 -23.24
N ASN A 166 3.76 17.87 -23.91
CA ASN A 166 2.66 18.25 -24.81
C ASN A 166 2.75 17.42 -26.10
N VAL A 167 1.68 16.74 -26.48
CA VAL A 167 1.62 15.86 -27.67
C VAL A 167 0.29 16.06 -28.37
N GLY A 168 0.32 16.51 -29.63
CA GLY A 168 -0.89 16.84 -30.39
C GLY A 168 -1.73 17.92 -29.69
N ASP A 169 -3.03 17.67 -29.55
CA ASP A 169 -3.98 18.53 -28.84
C ASP A 169 -4.10 18.22 -27.33
N GLY A 170 -3.07 17.58 -26.75
CA GLY A 170 -3.10 17.15 -25.36
C GLY A 170 -1.71 16.94 -24.75
N PHE A 171 -1.63 16.00 -23.81
CA PHE A 171 -0.39 15.66 -23.11
C PHE A 171 -0.21 14.15 -22.97
N GLN A 172 1.05 13.75 -22.79
CA GLN A 172 1.45 12.39 -22.46
C GLN A 172 2.36 12.40 -21.23
N CYS A 173 2.09 11.48 -20.31
CA CYS A 173 2.92 11.24 -19.13
C CYS A 173 3.88 10.08 -19.40
N GLN A 174 5.18 10.33 -19.24
CA GLN A 174 6.20 9.30 -19.17
C GLN A 174 6.37 8.88 -17.71
N CYS A 175 5.87 7.69 -17.37
CA CYS A 175 5.86 7.19 -16.00
C CYS A 175 7.27 6.84 -15.52
N ALA A 176 7.51 7.08 -14.22
CA ALA A 176 8.67 6.57 -13.51
C ALA A 176 8.62 5.04 -13.42
N GLU A 177 9.75 4.41 -13.07
CA GLU A 177 9.81 2.96 -12.88
C GLU A 177 8.70 2.49 -11.92
N ASN A 178 8.04 1.38 -12.29
CA ASN A 178 6.98 0.74 -11.50
C ASN A 178 5.67 1.53 -11.43
N TYR A 179 5.41 2.48 -12.33
CA TYR A 179 4.11 3.13 -12.48
C TYR A 179 3.58 3.02 -13.91
N TYR A 180 2.26 2.94 -14.03
CA TYR A 180 1.55 2.89 -15.30
C TYR A 180 0.17 3.55 -15.18
N GLY A 181 -0.54 3.63 -16.31
CA GLY A 181 -1.78 4.39 -16.46
C GLY A 181 -1.56 5.69 -17.22
N ARG A 182 -2.66 6.37 -17.57
CA ARG A 182 -2.58 7.60 -18.38
C ARG A 182 -1.91 8.74 -17.61
N LEU A 183 -2.12 8.78 -16.29
CA LEU A 183 -1.57 9.80 -15.40
C LEU A 183 -0.46 9.23 -14.51
N CYS A 184 -0.01 8.00 -14.77
CA CYS A 184 0.94 7.27 -13.93
C CYS A 184 0.44 7.08 -12.49
N GLU A 185 -0.88 6.92 -12.34
CA GLU A 185 -1.59 6.82 -11.08
C GLU A 185 -1.48 5.43 -10.43
N THR A 186 -1.20 4.40 -11.23
CA THR A 186 -1.20 3.01 -10.76
C THR A 186 0.22 2.50 -10.58
N ARG A 187 0.51 1.96 -9.40
CA ARG A 187 1.80 1.31 -9.11
C ARG A 187 1.77 -0.15 -9.58
N ASP A 188 2.79 -0.56 -10.33
CA ASP A 188 3.06 -1.96 -10.62
C ASP A 188 3.88 -2.56 -9.47
N TYR A 189 3.31 -3.54 -8.77
CA TYR A 189 3.98 -4.22 -7.67
C TYR A 189 4.77 -5.46 -8.13
N CYS A 190 4.61 -5.87 -9.40
CA CYS A 190 5.23 -7.08 -9.93
C CYS A 190 6.62 -6.85 -10.51
N THR A 191 7.03 -5.60 -10.74
CA THR A 191 8.36 -5.24 -11.26
C THR A 191 9.50 -5.64 -10.34
N SER A 192 9.28 -5.73 -9.02
CA SER A 192 10.26 -6.25 -8.07
C SER A 192 10.33 -7.78 -8.05
N ALA A 193 9.56 -8.47 -8.91
CA ALA A 193 9.43 -9.92 -8.97
C ALA A 193 9.18 -10.56 -7.58
N PRO A 194 8.13 -10.16 -6.84
CA PRO A 194 7.91 -10.61 -5.47
C PRO A 194 7.54 -12.09 -5.34
N CYS A 195 7.05 -12.73 -6.40
CA CYS A 195 6.65 -14.12 -6.41
C CYS A 195 7.87 -15.03 -6.62
N LEU A 196 8.15 -15.89 -5.65
CA LEU A 196 9.28 -16.82 -5.68
C LEU A 196 8.94 -18.08 -6.48
N ASN A 197 9.97 -18.91 -6.73
CA ASN A 197 9.83 -20.26 -7.29
C ASN A 197 9.01 -20.34 -8.60
N GLY A 198 9.15 -19.33 -9.46
CA GLY A 198 8.45 -19.27 -10.74
C GLY A 198 6.95 -18.94 -10.64
N GLY A 199 6.51 -18.35 -9.53
CA GLY A 199 5.15 -17.84 -9.40
C GLY A 199 4.88 -16.67 -10.35
N VAL A 200 3.66 -16.62 -10.90
CA VAL A 200 3.21 -15.52 -11.77
C VAL A 200 2.54 -14.44 -10.92
N CYS A 201 3.00 -13.20 -11.08
CA CYS A 201 2.53 -12.04 -10.33
C CYS A 201 1.44 -11.30 -11.11
N GLU A 202 0.33 -10.96 -10.43
CA GLU A 202 -0.73 -10.11 -10.97
C GLU A 202 -1.04 -8.94 -10.02
N THR A 203 -0.94 -7.71 -10.53
CA THR A 203 -1.21 -6.46 -9.79
C THR A 203 -2.72 -6.15 -9.64
N THR A 204 -3.62 -6.99 -10.16
CA THR A 204 -5.07 -6.72 -10.23
C THR A 204 -5.85 -6.94 -8.92
N ARG A 205 -5.25 -7.56 -7.89
CA ARG A 205 -5.89 -7.84 -6.60
C ARG A 205 -4.99 -7.41 -5.44
N GLN A 206 -5.44 -6.40 -4.69
CA GLN A 206 -4.66 -5.53 -3.79
C GLN A 206 -3.65 -6.25 -2.85
N PRO A 207 -2.37 -5.81 -2.74
CA PRO A 207 -1.63 -4.96 -3.69
C PRO A 207 -1.10 -5.73 -4.91
N PHE A 208 -0.93 -7.04 -4.80
CA PHE A 208 -0.68 -8.00 -5.88
C PHE A 208 -1.02 -9.40 -5.39
N THR A 209 -1.17 -10.34 -6.31
CA THR A 209 -1.37 -11.77 -6.00
C THR A 209 -0.35 -12.61 -6.75
N CYS A 210 0.24 -13.59 -6.06
CA CYS A 210 1.09 -14.60 -6.68
C CYS A 210 0.28 -15.87 -6.96
N THR A 211 0.33 -16.33 -8.21
CA THR A 211 -0.14 -17.66 -8.58
C THR A 211 1.05 -18.60 -8.66
N CYS A 212 1.12 -19.56 -7.73
CA CYS A 212 2.30 -20.39 -7.57
C CYS A 212 2.42 -21.47 -8.64
N ALA A 213 3.66 -21.72 -9.07
CA ALA A 213 3.99 -22.87 -9.90
C ALA A 213 3.63 -24.18 -9.18
N ARG A 214 3.46 -25.26 -9.94
CA ARG A 214 3.17 -26.59 -9.37
C ARG A 214 4.23 -26.98 -8.33
N GLY A 215 3.79 -27.34 -7.13
CA GLY A 215 4.66 -27.79 -6.04
C GLY A 215 5.10 -26.69 -5.07
N PHE A 216 4.52 -25.49 -5.15
CA PHE A 216 4.76 -24.41 -4.20
C PHE A 216 3.45 -23.79 -3.70
N VAL A 217 3.46 -23.33 -2.46
CA VAL A 217 2.35 -22.68 -1.75
C VAL A 217 2.86 -21.47 -0.95
N GLY A 218 1.93 -20.71 -0.39
CA GLY A 218 2.21 -19.45 0.32
C GLY A 218 1.84 -18.22 -0.50
N ASN A 219 1.79 -17.06 0.16
CA ASN A 219 1.44 -15.78 -0.46
C ASN A 219 2.49 -15.28 -1.48
N LEU A 220 3.75 -15.69 -1.32
CA LEU A 220 4.86 -15.38 -2.22
C LEU A 220 5.41 -16.64 -2.89
N CYS A 221 4.69 -17.77 -2.82
CA CYS A 221 5.15 -19.06 -3.34
C CYS A 221 6.48 -19.53 -2.72
N GLN A 222 6.74 -19.14 -1.47
CA GLN A 222 7.99 -19.36 -0.76
C GLN A 222 8.14 -20.79 -0.23
N THR A 223 7.03 -21.51 -0.03
CA THR A 223 7.01 -22.81 0.64
C THR A 223 6.82 -23.93 -0.37
N GLN A 224 7.61 -24.98 -0.28
CA GLN A 224 7.41 -26.20 -1.09
C GLN A 224 6.14 -26.94 -0.63
N ASP A 225 5.28 -27.31 -1.56
CA ASP A 225 4.05 -28.04 -1.29
C ASP A 225 4.31 -29.54 -1.14
N PHE A 226 4.53 -29.98 0.10
CA PHE A 226 4.74 -31.40 0.43
C PHE A 226 3.45 -32.24 0.29
N CYS A 227 2.29 -31.60 0.11
CA CYS A 227 1.02 -32.28 -0.14
C CYS A 227 0.80 -32.62 -1.63
N ARG A 228 1.79 -32.39 -2.51
CA ARG A 228 1.72 -32.76 -3.93
C ARG A 228 2.89 -33.66 -4.35
N PRO A 229 2.61 -34.91 -4.79
CA PRO A 229 1.30 -35.60 -4.79
C PRO A 229 0.81 -35.87 -3.35
N ASN A 230 -0.51 -35.98 -3.14
CA ASN A 230 -1.10 -36.13 -1.80
C ASN A 230 -0.54 -37.37 -1.09
N PRO A 231 0.23 -37.21 0.01
CA PRO A 231 0.83 -38.33 0.73
C PRO A 231 -0.17 -39.03 1.67
N CYS A 232 -1.31 -38.39 1.97
CA CYS A 232 -2.32 -38.91 2.89
C CYS A 232 -3.23 -39.90 2.17
N LEU A 233 -3.31 -41.12 2.71
CA LEU A 233 -4.15 -42.19 2.19
C LEU A 233 -5.56 -42.10 2.77
N ASN A 234 -6.48 -42.92 2.24
CA ASN A 234 -7.83 -43.11 2.78
C ASN A 234 -8.64 -41.81 2.94
N GLY A 235 -8.42 -40.82 2.08
CA GLY A 235 -9.15 -39.55 2.10
C GLY A 235 -8.68 -38.55 3.17
N GLY A 236 -7.54 -38.79 3.84
CA GLY A 236 -7.00 -37.86 4.82
C GLY A 236 -6.70 -36.48 4.23
N GLY A 237 -7.04 -35.43 4.97
CA GLY A 237 -6.67 -34.05 4.64
C GLY A 237 -5.17 -33.84 4.82
N CYS A 238 -4.53 -33.10 3.91
CA CYS A 238 -3.09 -32.82 3.99
C CYS A 238 -2.83 -31.34 4.25
N SER A 239 -1.93 -31.04 5.18
CA SER A 239 -1.38 -29.71 5.41
C SER A 239 0.14 -29.70 5.26
N THR A 240 0.66 -28.72 4.52
CA THR A 240 2.10 -28.48 4.38
C THR A 240 2.60 -27.69 5.60
N THR A 241 3.73 -28.11 6.18
CA THR A 241 4.48 -27.42 7.24
C THR A 241 5.82 -26.91 6.69
N ASP A 242 6.63 -26.24 7.51
CA ASP A 242 7.90 -25.63 7.07
C ASP A 242 8.91 -26.64 6.48
N THR A 243 8.83 -27.92 6.86
CA THR A 243 9.80 -28.95 6.46
C THR A 243 9.17 -30.27 5.99
N THR A 244 7.86 -30.46 6.13
CA THR A 244 7.17 -31.74 5.84
C THR A 244 5.69 -31.50 5.55
N TYR A 245 4.93 -32.58 5.41
CA TYR A 245 3.47 -32.61 5.47
C TYR A 245 2.98 -33.19 6.80
N GLU A 246 1.73 -32.89 7.14
CA GLU A 246 0.93 -33.51 8.21
C GLU A 246 -0.40 -34.00 7.63
N CYS A 247 -0.84 -35.19 8.02
CA CYS A 247 -2.09 -35.80 7.57
C CYS A 247 -3.12 -35.77 8.70
N ILE A 248 -4.29 -35.20 8.41
CA ILE A 248 -5.47 -35.22 9.26
C ILE A 248 -6.33 -36.39 8.81
N CYS A 249 -6.32 -37.47 9.59
CA CYS A 249 -7.02 -38.69 9.24
C CYS A 249 -8.51 -38.61 9.58
N GLU A 250 -9.37 -38.95 8.62
CA GLU A 250 -10.78 -39.20 8.90
C GLU A 250 -10.93 -40.49 9.72
N GLN A 251 -11.84 -40.51 10.69
CA GLN A 251 -12.08 -41.71 11.47
C GLN A 251 -12.65 -42.83 10.57
N PRO A 252 -12.21 -44.09 10.72
CA PRO A 252 -11.38 -44.63 11.80
C PRO A 252 -9.88 -44.72 11.44
N TYR A 253 -9.35 -43.96 10.49
CA TYR A 253 -7.96 -44.11 10.06
C TYR A 253 -6.97 -43.43 11.02
N MET A 254 -5.75 -43.97 11.10
CA MET A 254 -4.63 -43.46 11.88
C MET A 254 -3.30 -43.78 11.20
N GLY A 255 -2.21 -43.27 11.76
CA GLY A 255 -0.86 -43.36 11.20
C GLY A 255 -0.44 -42.06 10.51
N ARG A 256 0.84 -41.95 10.13
CA ARG A 256 1.40 -40.70 9.59
C ARG A 256 0.79 -40.33 8.24
N ARG A 257 0.33 -41.32 7.47
CA ARG A 257 -0.32 -41.17 6.17
C ARG A 257 -1.74 -41.72 6.19
N CYS A 258 -2.35 -41.88 7.37
CA CYS A 258 -3.68 -42.49 7.50
C CYS A 258 -3.77 -43.92 6.92
N GLU A 259 -2.66 -44.65 6.95
CA GLU A 259 -2.51 -45.97 6.33
C GLU A 259 -3.13 -47.12 7.15
N SER A 260 -3.36 -46.89 8.45
CA SER A 260 -3.84 -47.91 9.39
C SER A 260 -5.25 -47.57 9.86
N ILE A 261 -5.99 -48.59 10.33
CA ILE A 261 -7.32 -48.40 10.92
C ILE A 261 -7.19 -48.47 12.45
N ASP A 262 -7.62 -47.42 13.13
CA ASP A 262 -7.85 -47.41 14.57
C ASP A 262 -9.16 -48.13 14.91
N TYR A 263 -9.05 -49.44 15.10
CA TYR A 263 -10.15 -50.28 15.55
C TYR A 263 -10.61 -49.94 16.98
N CYS A 264 -9.82 -49.20 17.75
CA CYS A 264 -10.16 -48.77 19.10
C CYS A 264 -10.90 -47.42 19.14
N ALA A 265 -10.96 -46.67 18.04
CA ALA A 265 -11.59 -45.34 17.97
C ALA A 265 -13.06 -45.31 18.46
N ARG A 266 -13.79 -46.41 18.26
CA ARG A 266 -15.20 -46.55 18.72
C ARG A 266 -15.34 -47.22 20.08
N ASN A 267 -14.26 -47.32 20.86
CA ASN A 267 -14.23 -47.95 22.18
C ASN A 267 -14.92 -49.34 22.19
N PRO A 268 -14.42 -50.33 21.41
CA PRO A 268 -15.08 -51.62 21.28
C PRO A 268 -15.04 -52.48 22.55
N CYS A 269 -14.19 -52.14 23.53
CA CYS A 269 -14.05 -52.81 24.81
C CYS A 269 -15.00 -52.21 25.85
N MET A 270 -15.99 -52.99 26.27
CA MET A 270 -17.00 -52.60 27.25
C MET A 270 -16.46 -52.67 28.69
N ASN A 271 -17.24 -52.15 29.65
CA ASN A 271 -17.02 -52.34 31.09
C ASN A 271 -15.61 -52.00 31.60
N GLY A 272 -14.99 -50.95 31.04
CA GLY A 272 -13.66 -50.48 31.44
C GLY A 272 -12.50 -51.33 30.89
N GLY A 273 -12.72 -52.13 29.85
CA GLY A 273 -11.66 -52.86 29.16
C GLY A 273 -10.68 -51.93 28.42
N ARG A 274 -9.39 -52.22 28.51
CA ARG A 274 -8.35 -51.48 27.76
C ARG A 274 -8.22 -52.05 26.35
N CYS A 275 -8.41 -51.20 25.35
CA CYS A 275 -8.28 -51.57 23.94
C CYS A 275 -6.83 -51.46 23.46
N ARG A 276 -6.38 -52.41 22.63
CA ARG A 276 -5.11 -52.38 21.91
C ARG A 276 -5.34 -52.75 20.45
N VAL A 277 -4.87 -51.93 19.52
CA VAL A 277 -4.91 -52.21 18.09
C VAL A 277 -3.95 -53.35 17.74
N THR A 278 -4.35 -54.22 16.82
CA THR A 278 -3.54 -55.30 16.24
C THR A 278 -3.62 -55.26 14.71
N ASP A 279 -2.69 -55.91 14.00
CA ASP A 279 -2.64 -55.91 12.52
C ASP A 279 -3.93 -56.40 11.84
N ARG A 280 -4.79 -57.13 12.58
CA ARG A 280 -6.06 -57.68 12.10
C ARG A 280 -7.28 -57.19 12.86
N GLY A 281 -7.17 -56.13 13.68
CA GLY A 281 -8.31 -55.59 14.42
C GLY A 281 -7.95 -54.97 15.77
N PHE A 282 -8.66 -55.38 16.82
CA PHE A 282 -8.44 -54.93 18.19
C PHE A 282 -8.43 -56.11 19.16
N GLN A 283 -7.79 -55.91 20.31
CA GLN A 283 -7.81 -56.85 21.43
C GLN A 283 -8.18 -56.08 22.71
N CYS A 284 -9.12 -56.63 23.47
CA CYS A 284 -9.52 -56.08 24.77
C CYS A 284 -8.84 -56.81 25.92
N THR A 285 -8.24 -56.05 26.83
CA THR A 285 -7.79 -56.54 28.12
C THR A 285 -8.84 -56.21 29.17
N CYS A 286 -9.51 -57.23 29.71
CA CYS A 286 -10.63 -57.04 30.62
C CYS A 286 -10.20 -56.85 32.08
N PRO A 287 -10.90 -56.00 32.85
CA PRO A 287 -10.75 -55.94 34.30
C PRO A 287 -11.14 -57.29 34.94
N ARG A 288 -10.66 -57.57 36.16
CA ARG A 288 -10.93 -58.82 36.89
C ARG A 288 -12.43 -59.14 37.09
N THR A 289 -13.30 -58.15 36.93
CA THR A 289 -14.76 -58.27 37.10
C THR A 289 -15.51 -58.69 35.84
N HIS A 290 -14.87 -58.71 34.67
CA HIS A 290 -15.51 -59.03 33.39
C HIS A 290 -14.62 -59.93 32.52
N HIS A 291 -15.24 -60.66 31.60
CA HIS A 291 -14.58 -61.51 30.61
C HIS A 291 -15.31 -61.43 29.25
N GLY A 292 -14.78 -62.14 28.26
CA GLY A 292 -15.26 -62.08 26.88
C GLY A 292 -14.29 -61.36 25.96
N THR A 293 -14.59 -61.32 24.66
CA THR A 293 -13.70 -60.72 23.65
C THR A 293 -13.74 -59.19 23.66
N ARG A 294 -14.81 -58.62 24.20
CA ARG A 294 -15.09 -57.20 24.37
C ARG A 294 -15.40 -56.85 25.83
N CYS A 295 -15.09 -57.74 26.78
CA CYS A 295 -15.43 -57.59 28.20
C CYS A 295 -16.94 -57.42 28.46
N GLU A 296 -17.74 -58.05 27.62
CA GLU A 296 -19.20 -57.97 27.55
C GLU A 296 -19.92 -58.78 28.65
N HIS A 297 -19.21 -59.68 29.33
CA HIS A 297 -19.80 -60.58 30.31
C HIS A 297 -19.21 -60.36 31.71
N PRO A 298 -20.03 -60.42 32.79
CA PRO A 298 -19.53 -60.41 34.15
C PRO A 298 -18.72 -61.68 34.45
N HIS A 299 -17.58 -61.52 35.13
CA HIS A 299 -16.72 -62.64 35.49
C HIS A 299 -17.48 -63.62 36.42
N PRO A 300 -17.51 -64.95 36.13
CA PRO A 300 -18.32 -65.91 36.88
C PRO A 300 -17.98 -65.97 38.38
N CYS A 301 -16.72 -65.71 38.73
CA CYS A 301 -16.26 -65.68 40.12
C CYS A 301 -16.49 -64.32 40.85
N ARG A 302 -17.14 -63.34 40.22
CA ARG A 302 -17.25 -61.96 40.77
C ARG A 302 -17.98 -61.92 42.11
N ASN A 303 -18.96 -62.79 42.32
CA ASN A 303 -19.79 -62.82 43.53
C ASN A 303 -19.32 -63.86 44.55
N ASN A 304 -18.08 -64.35 44.44
CA ASN A 304 -17.54 -65.42 45.29
C ASN A 304 -18.50 -66.62 45.43
N PRO A 305 -18.87 -67.30 44.33
CA PRO A 305 -19.79 -68.44 44.39
C PRO A 305 -19.19 -69.65 45.13
N CYS A 306 -17.88 -69.67 45.39
CA CYS A 306 -17.25 -70.70 46.20
C CYS A 306 -17.26 -70.26 47.67
N LEU A 307 -18.11 -70.89 48.46
CA LEU A 307 -18.30 -70.63 49.88
C LEU A 307 -17.12 -71.21 50.70
N ASN A 308 -17.09 -70.86 51.99
CA ASN A 308 -16.19 -71.46 52.98
C ASN A 308 -14.69 -71.47 52.60
N GLY A 309 -14.23 -70.40 51.93
CA GLY A 309 -12.83 -70.25 51.52
C GLY A 309 -12.42 -71.02 50.27
N GLY A 310 -13.39 -71.52 49.48
CA GLY A 310 -13.13 -72.17 48.20
C GLY A 310 -12.49 -71.24 47.16
N ARG A 311 -11.54 -71.77 46.39
CA ARG A 311 -10.91 -71.01 45.30
C ARG A 311 -11.73 -71.16 44.02
N CYS A 312 -12.25 -70.05 43.50
CA CYS A 312 -13.03 -70.04 42.26
C CYS A 312 -12.12 -69.99 41.03
N ARG A 313 -12.40 -70.86 40.05
CA ARG A 313 -11.81 -70.82 38.71
C ARG A 313 -12.92 -70.79 37.66
N ALA A 314 -12.86 -69.83 36.73
CA ALA A 314 -13.82 -69.78 35.62
C ALA A 314 -13.63 -71.00 34.69
N ASN A 315 -14.72 -71.61 34.26
CA ASN A 315 -14.73 -72.71 33.30
C ASN A 315 -15.80 -72.45 32.22
N GLY A 316 -15.39 -71.86 31.10
CA GLY A 316 -16.29 -71.50 29.99
C GLY A 316 -16.99 -70.14 30.13
N ARG A 317 -18.03 -69.90 29.31
CA ARG A 317 -18.68 -68.57 29.16
C ARG A 317 -19.55 -68.13 30.35
N ARG A 318 -20.18 -69.07 31.06
CA ARG A 318 -20.99 -68.81 32.28
C ARG A 318 -20.68 -69.79 33.43
N GLY A 319 -19.75 -70.71 33.23
CA GLY A 319 -19.42 -71.72 34.22
C GLY A 319 -18.28 -71.28 35.14
N TYR A 320 -18.34 -71.74 36.38
CA TYR A 320 -17.24 -71.69 37.34
C TYR A 320 -17.07 -73.08 37.94
N SER A 321 -15.89 -73.33 38.49
CA SER A 321 -15.57 -74.51 39.28
C SER A 321 -14.93 -74.06 40.57
N CYS A 322 -15.39 -74.61 41.69
CA CYS A 322 -14.82 -74.37 42.99
C CYS A 322 -13.82 -75.46 43.35
N THR A 323 -12.66 -75.06 43.86
CA THR A 323 -11.74 -75.98 44.53
C THR A 323 -11.90 -75.77 46.02
N CYS A 324 -12.48 -76.77 46.69
CA CYS A 324 -12.80 -76.70 48.11
C CYS A 324 -11.58 -76.97 49.00
N PRO A 325 -11.46 -76.31 50.15
CA PRO A 325 -10.53 -76.73 51.19
C PRO A 325 -10.89 -78.12 51.72
N ASP A 326 -9.93 -78.87 52.25
CA ASP A 326 -10.13 -80.25 52.77
C ASP A 326 -11.29 -80.40 53.78
N SER A 327 -11.68 -79.30 54.45
CA SER A 327 -12.75 -79.27 55.45
C SER A 327 -14.15 -79.14 54.85
N HIS A 328 -14.30 -78.91 53.54
CA HIS A 328 -15.58 -78.71 52.87
C HIS A 328 -15.65 -79.47 51.54
N TYR A 329 -16.87 -79.77 51.09
CA TYR A 329 -17.14 -80.44 49.82
C TYR A 329 -18.46 -79.93 49.22
N GLY A 330 -18.79 -80.38 48.01
CA GLY A 330 -19.92 -79.86 47.22
C GLY A 330 -19.45 -79.04 46.02
N THR A 331 -20.37 -78.61 45.17
CA THR A 331 -20.04 -77.85 43.94
C THR A 331 -19.63 -76.41 44.23
N GLU A 332 -20.09 -75.87 45.35
CA GLU A 332 -19.82 -74.52 45.85
C GLU A 332 -19.10 -74.54 47.20
N CYS A 333 -18.66 -75.71 47.67
CA CYS A 333 -18.06 -75.91 48.99
C CYS A 333 -19.04 -75.61 50.15
N GLU A 334 -20.31 -75.87 49.91
CA GLU A 334 -21.44 -75.61 50.79
C GLU A 334 -21.56 -76.61 51.95
N HIS A 335 -20.99 -77.81 51.82
CA HIS A 335 -21.09 -78.87 52.83
C HIS A 335 -19.81 -79.04 53.66
N ILE A 336 -19.96 -79.31 54.96
CA ILE A 336 -18.85 -79.52 55.90
C ILE A 336 -18.42 -80.99 55.89
N ASN A 337 -17.11 -81.23 55.81
CA ASN A 337 -16.53 -82.55 55.98
C ASN A 337 -16.23 -82.83 57.45
N HIS A 338 -17.22 -83.36 58.17
CA HIS A 338 -17.14 -83.69 59.60
C HIS A 338 -16.11 -84.79 59.90
N CYS A 339 -15.72 -85.60 58.92
CA CYS A 339 -14.67 -86.59 59.10
C CYS A 339 -13.27 -85.99 59.22
N ARG A 340 -13.07 -84.72 58.84
CA ARG A 340 -11.74 -84.09 58.89
C ARG A 340 -11.24 -83.84 60.32
N ILE A 341 -12.14 -83.65 61.29
CA ILE A 341 -11.80 -83.53 62.71
C ILE A 341 -11.46 -84.88 63.37
N ARG A 342 -11.41 -85.98 62.58
CA ARG A 342 -11.10 -87.35 63.02
C ARG A 342 -11.92 -87.75 64.25
N PRO A 343 -13.26 -87.68 64.18
CA PRO A 343 -14.11 -87.90 65.35
C PRO A 343 -14.22 -89.38 65.76
N CYS A 344 -13.77 -90.31 64.92
CA CYS A 344 -13.83 -91.74 65.18
C CYS A 344 -12.52 -92.25 65.81
N TYR A 345 -12.63 -92.91 66.95
CA TYR A 345 -11.49 -93.45 67.69
C TYR A 345 -11.15 -94.89 67.29
N ASN A 346 -10.05 -95.43 67.83
CA ASN A 346 -9.66 -96.84 67.69
C ASN A 346 -9.53 -97.34 66.24
N GLY A 347 -9.14 -96.45 65.31
CA GLY A 347 -8.94 -96.77 63.90
C GLY A 347 -10.25 -97.05 63.12
N ALA A 348 -11.40 -96.63 63.67
CA ALA A 348 -12.69 -96.70 63.00
C ALA A 348 -12.73 -95.83 61.74
N SER A 349 -13.49 -96.29 60.74
CA SER A 349 -13.67 -95.56 59.47
C SER A 349 -14.77 -94.53 59.64
N CYS A 350 -14.45 -93.26 59.36
CA CYS A 350 -15.44 -92.18 59.37
C CYS A 350 -16.12 -92.07 58.01
N VAL A 351 -17.45 -92.05 58.02
CA VAL A 351 -18.29 -91.78 56.86
C VAL A 351 -19.00 -90.45 57.09
N ASN A 352 -18.77 -89.48 56.21
CA ASN A 352 -19.39 -88.17 56.33
C ASN A 352 -20.87 -88.25 55.95
N GLN A 353 -21.73 -87.59 56.72
CA GLN A 353 -23.16 -87.52 56.47
C GLN A 353 -23.63 -86.05 56.42
N PRO A 354 -24.83 -85.76 55.85
CA PRO A 354 -25.31 -84.38 55.67
C PRO A 354 -25.39 -83.56 56.98
N ASP A 355 -25.76 -84.21 58.09
CA ASP A 355 -25.92 -83.59 59.41
C ASP A 355 -24.86 -84.04 60.43
N GLY A 356 -23.73 -84.58 59.96
CA GLY A 356 -22.66 -85.03 60.86
C GLY A 356 -21.77 -86.11 60.26
N PHE A 357 -21.47 -87.12 61.06
CA PHE A 357 -20.63 -88.24 60.65
C PHE A 357 -21.12 -89.53 61.31
N VAL A 358 -20.79 -90.66 60.70
CA VAL A 358 -20.98 -91.98 61.29
C VAL A 358 -19.65 -92.68 61.35
N CYS A 359 -19.32 -93.22 62.52
CA CYS A 359 -18.15 -94.05 62.72
C CYS A 359 -18.51 -95.53 62.53
N LEU A 360 -17.83 -96.20 61.60
CA LEU A 360 -17.90 -97.64 61.45
C LEU A 360 -16.86 -98.27 62.36
N CYS A 361 -17.33 -98.76 63.52
CA CYS A 361 -16.47 -99.35 64.53
C CYS A 361 -15.85 -100.66 64.03
N ARG A 362 -14.60 -100.91 64.43
CA ARG A 362 -13.96 -102.21 64.24
C ARG A 362 -14.46 -103.20 65.31
N ASP A 363 -14.35 -104.49 65.01
CA ASP A 363 -14.74 -105.57 65.93
C ASP A 363 -14.13 -105.37 67.32
N GLY A 364 -14.97 -105.37 68.36
CA GLY A 364 -14.58 -105.13 69.74
C GLY A 364 -14.77 -103.70 70.25
N TYR A 365 -15.27 -102.76 69.42
CA TYR A 365 -15.61 -101.40 69.82
C TYR A 365 -17.05 -101.02 69.45
N SER A 366 -17.68 -100.19 70.28
CA SER A 366 -19.05 -99.69 70.11
C SER A 366 -19.19 -98.22 70.53
N GLY A 367 -20.39 -97.66 70.41
CA GLY A 367 -20.67 -96.23 70.65
C GLY A 367 -20.62 -95.39 69.38
N THR A 368 -21.09 -94.14 69.46
CA THR A 368 -21.23 -93.24 68.29
C THR A 368 -19.90 -92.78 67.70
N ASP A 369 -18.84 -92.78 68.50
CA ASP A 369 -17.46 -92.44 68.10
C ASP A 369 -16.50 -93.65 68.19
N CYS A 370 -17.02 -94.84 68.48
CA CYS A 370 -16.27 -96.09 68.66
C CYS A 370 -15.24 -96.05 69.80
N SER A 371 -15.45 -95.21 70.82
CA SER A 371 -14.59 -95.11 71.99
C SER A 371 -14.81 -96.24 73.02
N ILE A 372 -15.95 -96.94 72.98
CA ILE A 372 -16.33 -97.93 74.00
C ILE A 372 -15.80 -99.31 73.62
N GLU A 373 -14.96 -99.91 74.44
CA GLU A 373 -14.47 -101.29 74.24
C GLU A 373 -15.52 -102.31 74.73
N THR A 374 -15.96 -103.22 73.85
CA THR A 374 -16.88 -104.30 74.19
C THR A 374 -16.11 -105.53 74.65
N SER A 375 -16.08 -105.76 75.96
CA SER A 375 -15.31 -106.78 76.68
C SER A 375 -15.79 -108.23 76.51
N CYS A 376 -16.06 -108.69 75.28
CA CYS A 376 -16.33 -110.10 74.99
C CYS A 376 -15.08 -110.88 74.52
N ARG A 377 -13.87 -110.40 74.85
CA ARG A 377 -12.61 -111.10 74.54
C ARG A 377 -12.23 -112.19 75.55
N ASN A 378 -12.81 -112.16 76.76
CA ASN A 378 -12.56 -113.15 77.81
C ASN A 378 -13.90 -113.69 78.32
N ASN A 379 -14.43 -114.70 77.60
CA ASN A 379 -15.62 -115.50 77.92
C ASN A 379 -15.71 -115.82 79.43
N PRO A 380 -16.52 -115.11 80.24
CA PRO A 380 -16.59 -115.32 81.69
C PRO A 380 -17.60 -116.41 82.10
N CYS A 381 -18.25 -117.06 81.13
CA CYS A 381 -19.33 -118.01 81.37
C CYS A 381 -18.77 -119.40 81.73
N MET A 382 -18.66 -119.72 83.02
CA MET A 382 -18.47 -121.10 83.50
C MET A 382 -19.84 -121.77 83.79
N ASN A 383 -19.94 -123.09 83.55
CA ASN A 383 -21.15 -123.93 83.55
C ASN A 383 -22.04 -123.85 82.29
N GLY A 384 -21.44 -123.77 81.10
CA GLY A 384 -22.10 -124.20 79.85
C GLY A 384 -23.01 -123.18 79.14
N GLY A 385 -22.93 -121.89 79.45
CA GLY A 385 -23.53 -120.83 78.63
C GLY A 385 -22.55 -120.29 77.58
N SER A 386 -23.03 -119.94 76.38
CA SER A 386 -22.26 -119.23 75.33
C SER A 386 -22.72 -117.78 75.22
N CYS A 387 -21.78 -116.85 75.00
CA CYS A 387 -21.98 -115.40 74.94
C CYS A 387 -22.96 -114.92 73.86
#